data_AF-A0A7V8UEU8-F1
#
_entry.id   AF-A0A7V8UEU8-F1
#
_cell.length_a   1.000
_cell.length_b   1.000
_cell.length_c   1.000
_cell.angle_alpha   90.00
_cell.angle_beta   90.00
_cell.angle_gamma   90.00
#
_symmetry.space_group_name_H-M   'P 1'
#
loop_
_entity.id
_entity.type
_entity.pdbx_description
1 polymer ?
#
loop_
_entity_poly.entity_id
_entity_poly.type
_entity_poly.pdbx_seq_one_letter_code
_entity_poly.pdbx_strand_id
1 'polypeptide(L)'
;MDAQAAARLGDEIAHGFGLAAMVAGAVAGALIGAAVVAATVATGGVALAIMAGSIAAGGLSMFQIVKGLSTIFNLPEPTTGALIMGSFNVYINDRNAMRAGEDISSSCTGLPMNHPIWPFPVLIAEGSATVFINGKPAARLHSKMVCGAHIKTGSPNTFIGGPTVSVAFVLDLEGWMHSGLEVLG
;
A
#
# COMPACT_ATOMS: atom_id res chain seq x y z
N MET A 1 -5.16 -14.88 -13.29
CA MET A 1 -5.74 -13.80 -12.45
C MET A 1 -6.46 -14.51 -11.34
N ASP A 2 -5.81 -14.58 -10.17
CA ASP A 2 -6.36 -15.32 -9.04
C ASP A 2 -7.55 -14.55 -8.47
N ALA A 3 -8.52 -15.27 -7.92
CA ALA A 3 -9.68 -14.65 -7.30
C ALA A 3 -9.32 -14.12 -5.91
N GLN A 4 -9.73 -12.89 -5.60
CA GLN A 4 -9.49 -12.26 -4.31
C GLN A 4 -10.76 -12.23 -3.47
N ALA A 5 -10.61 -12.21 -2.14
CA ALA A 5 -11.74 -12.11 -1.22
C ALA A 5 -12.62 -10.89 -1.55
N ALA A 6 -13.93 -11.10 -1.66
CA ALA A 6 -14.86 -10.03 -2.02
C ALA A 6 -14.96 -8.99 -0.90
N ALA A 7 -14.99 -7.71 -1.26
CA ALA A 7 -15.10 -6.62 -0.30
C ALA A 7 -16.57 -6.38 0.09
N ARG A 8 -16.77 -6.03 1.37
CA ARG A 8 -18.09 -5.86 2.00
C ARG A 8 -18.13 -4.60 2.86
N LEU A 9 -19.34 -4.11 3.10
CA LEU A 9 -19.60 -3.01 4.03
C LEU A 9 -18.97 -3.26 5.39
N GLY A 10 -18.12 -2.36 5.86
CA GLY A 10 -17.38 -2.44 7.12
C GLY A 10 -16.01 -3.10 7.01
N ASP A 11 -15.63 -3.61 5.84
CA ASP A 11 -14.27 -4.12 5.65
C ASP A 11 -13.28 -2.94 5.75
N GLU A 12 -12.11 -3.25 6.28
CA GLU A 12 -11.09 -2.27 6.62
C GLU A 12 -10.32 -1.83 5.37
N ILE A 13 -9.79 -0.61 5.40
CA ILE A 13 -8.81 -0.12 4.43
C ILE A 13 -7.50 0.21 5.13
N ALA A 14 -6.38 0.04 4.44
CA ALA A 14 -5.06 0.35 4.96
C ALA A 14 -4.15 0.93 3.89
N HIS A 15 -3.16 1.70 4.37
CA HIS A 15 -1.92 1.89 3.64
C HIS A 15 -0.92 0.85 4.11
N GLY A 16 -0.05 0.41 3.22
CA GLY A 16 1.03 -0.48 3.62
C GLY A 16 2.02 0.24 4.53
N PHE A 17 2.94 -0.52 5.11
CA PHE A 17 4.07 0.04 5.84
C PHE A 17 5.20 0.50 4.90
N GLY A 18 5.09 0.28 3.59
CA GLY A 18 6.19 0.40 2.65
C GLY A 18 6.82 1.78 2.65
N LEU A 19 6.01 2.84 2.61
CA LEU A 19 6.53 4.20 2.61
C LEU A 19 7.15 4.61 3.95
N ALA A 20 6.52 4.25 5.07
CA ALA A 20 7.06 4.54 6.40
C ALA A 20 8.37 3.78 6.67
N ALA A 21 8.42 2.51 6.29
CA ALA A 21 9.60 1.67 6.36
C ALA A 21 10.73 2.20 5.47
N MET A 22 10.41 2.66 4.26
CA MET A 22 11.39 3.22 3.35
C MET A 22 12.02 4.49 3.93
N VAL A 23 11.22 5.41 4.48
CA VAL A 23 11.75 6.63 5.10
C VAL A 23 12.59 6.31 6.34
N ALA A 24 12.14 5.37 7.18
CA ALA A 24 12.92 4.91 8.33
C ALA A 24 14.27 4.28 7.88
N GLY A 25 14.24 3.45 6.84
CA GLY A 25 15.43 2.83 6.25
C GLY A 25 16.39 3.86 5.65
N ALA A 26 15.89 4.88 4.96
CA ALA A 26 16.69 5.96 4.40
C ALA A 26 17.38 6.79 5.49
N VAL A 27 16.67 7.15 6.56
CA VAL A 27 17.24 7.88 7.70
C VAL A 27 18.32 7.04 8.40
N ALA A 28 18.04 5.77 8.68
CA ALA A 28 19.02 4.87 9.28
C ALA A 28 20.26 4.68 8.39
N GLY A 29 20.05 4.46 7.09
CA GLY A 29 21.13 4.34 6.10
C GLY A 29 22.00 5.60 6.00
N ALA A 30 21.38 6.78 6.04
CA ALA A 30 22.11 8.05 6.04
C ALA A 30 22.97 8.24 7.29
N LEU A 31 22.45 7.90 8.47
CA LEU A 31 23.20 7.98 9.74
C LEU A 31 24.39 7.01 9.77
N ILE A 32 24.18 5.77 9.33
CA ILE A 32 25.25 4.77 9.23
C ILE A 32 26.29 5.22 8.20
N GLY A 33 25.85 5.66 7.02
CA GLY A 33 26.72 6.19 5.97
C GLY A 33 27.57 7.35 6.47
N ALA A 34 26.98 8.30 7.20
CA ALA A 34 27.71 9.43 7.78
C ALA A 34 28.76 8.98 8.81
N ALA A 35 28.43 8.03 9.69
CA ALA A 35 29.37 7.49 10.67
C ALA A 35 30.55 6.76 10.00
N VAL A 36 30.28 5.99 8.95
CA VAL A 36 31.29 5.28 8.17
C VAL A 36 32.20 6.25 7.40
N VAL A 37 31.64 7.28 6.77
CA VAL A 37 32.43 8.34 6.11
C VAL A 37 33.32 9.06 7.12
N ALA A 38 32.78 9.43 8.29
CA ALA A 38 33.55 10.08 9.36
C ALA A 38 34.72 9.20 9.84
N ALA A 39 34.49 7.90 10.04
CA ALA A 39 35.55 6.95 10.40
C ALA A 39 36.60 6.76 9.28
N THR A 40 36.18 6.84 8.02
CA THR A 40 37.09 6.72 6.85
C THR A 40 37.96 7.96 6.68
N VAL A 41 37.39 9.15 6.90
CA VAL A 41 38.16 10.41 6.94
C VAL A 41 39.14 10.41 8.12
N ALA A 42 38.72 9.92 9.29
CA ALA A 42 39.59 9.80 10.46
C ALA A 42 40.75 8.81 10.30
N THR A 43 40.63 7.83 9.38
CA THR A 43 41.65 6.78 9.15
C THR A 43 42.53 7.03 7.91
N GLY A 44 42.38 8.16 7.21
CA GLY A 44 43.28 8.56 6.12
C GLY A 44 42.90 8.08 4.72
N GLY A 45 41.65 7.67 4.48
CA GLY A 45 41.03 7.78 3.13
C GLY A 45 41.36 6.75 2.05
N VAL A 46 41.90 5.56 2.36
CA VAL A 46 42.35 4.62 1.30
C VAL A 46 41.22 3.87 0.55
N ALA A 47 39.94 4.02 0.90
CA ALA A 47 38.84 3.28 0.25
C ALA A 47 37.63 4.14 -0.18
N LEU A 48 37.88 5.26 -0.88
CA LEU A 48 36.85 6.27 -1.16
C LEU A 48 35.92 5.96 -2.35
N ALA A 49 36.29 5.10 -3.31
CA ALA A 49 35.47 4.88 -4.51
C ALA A 49 34.46 3.71 -4.41
N ILE A 50 34.75 2.67 -3.61
CA ILE A 50 33.90 1.47 -3.49
C ILE A 50 32.77 1.70 -2.45
N MET A 51 32.95 2.64 -1.52
CA MET A 51 32.04 2.87 -0.38
C MET A 51 30.85 3.78 -0.69
N ALA A 52 30.96 4.67 -1.68
CA ALA A 52 29.83 5.50 -2.12
C ALA A 52 28.71 4.63 -2.75
N GLY A 53 29.06 3.54 -3.42
CA GLY A 53 28.11 2.58 -3.98
C GLY A 53 27.39 1.74 -2.92
N SER A 54 28.05 1.42 -1.80
CA SER A 54 27.46 0.58 -0.73
C SER A 54 26.48 1.34 0.17
N ILE A 55 26.63 2.66 0.33
CA ILE A 55 25.66 3.49 1.07
C ILE A 55 24.37 3.69 0.25
N ALA A 56 24.48 3.86 -1.07
CA ALA A 56 23.32 3.88 -1.96
C ALA A 56 22.59 2.51 -1.99
N ALA A 57 23.32 1.39 -2.03
CA ALA A 57 22.76 0.05 -1.92
C ALA A 57 22.18 -0.29 -0.51
N GLY A 58 22.61 0.42 0.54
CA GLY A 58 22.16 0.21 1.91
C GLY A 58 20.69 0.60 2.14
N GLY A 59 20.23 1.71 1.55
CA GLY A 59 18.83 2.12 1.63
C GLY A 59 17.87 1.15 0.94
N LEU A 60 18.30 0.60 -0.19
CA LEU A 60 17.56 -0.39 -0.98
C LEU A 60 17.50 -1.76 -0.28
N SER A 61 18.60 -2.21 0.31
CA SER A 61 18.63 -3.47 1.07
C SER A 61 17.79 -3.43 2.35
N MET A 62 17.72 -2.28 3.05
CA MET A 62 16.91 -2.16 4.27
C MET A 62 15.40 -2.16 3.98
N PHE A 63 14.97 -1.58 2.86
CA PHE A 63 13.57 -1.67 2.43
C PHE A 63 13.17 -3.13 2.15
N GLN A 64 14.01 -3.88 1.43
CA GLN A 64 13.78 -5.31 1.18
C GLN A 64 13.82 -6.14 2.46
N ILE A 65 14.66 -5.79 3.43
CA ILE A 65 14.69 -6.42 4.76
C ILE A 65 13.39 -6.15 5.52
N VAL A 66 12.87 -4.91 5.55
CA VAL A 66 11.63 -4.61 6.27
C VAL A 66 10.42 -5.23 5.57
N LYS A 67 10.36 -5.20 4.24
CA LYS A 67 9.32 -5.92 3.47
C LYS A 67 9.41 -7.43 3.70
N GLY A 68 10.62 -7.98 3.72
CA GLY A 68 10.89 -9.37 4.08
C GLY A 68 10.43 -9.68 5.50
N LEU A 69 10.74 -8.81 6.47
CA LEU A 69 10.36 -8.94 7.87
C LEU A 69 8.84 -8.83 8.05
N SER A 70 8.17 -7.88 7.39
CA SER A 70 6.71 -7.76 7.45
C SER A 70 6.02 -8.95 6.81
N THR A 71 6.58 -9.50 5.74
CA THR A 71 6.07 -10.72 5.10
C THR A 71 6.31 -11.95 5.98
N ILE A 72 7.50 -12.10 6.57
CA ILE A 72 7.89 -13.23 7.43
C ILE A 72 7.13 -13.21 8.76
N PHE A 73 7.00 -12.05 9.39
CA PHE A 73 6.33 -11.87 10.68
C PHE A 73 4.85 -11.51 10.56
N ASN A 74 4.32 -11.43 9.34
CA ASN A 74 2.94 -11.08 9.04
C ASN A 74 2.46 -9.87 9.87
N LEU A 75 3.27 -8.79 9.87
CA LEU A 75 2.99 -7.60 10.67
C LEU A 75 1.67 -6.99 10.19
N PRO A 76 0.68 -6.78 11.10
CA PRO A 76 -0.63 -6.31 10.69
C PRO A 76 -0.56 -4.87 10.23
N GLU A 77 -0.97 -4.61 8.99
CA GLU A 77 -1.10 -3.25 8.46
C GLU A 77 -2.08 -2.42 9.31
N PRO A 78 -1.74 -1.16 9.61
CA PRO A 78 -2.57 -0.35 10.48
C PRO A 78 -3.84 0.04 9.73
N THR A 79 -4.98 -0.24 10.32
CA THR A 79 -6.27 0.16 9.75
C THR A 79 -6.35 1.69 9.68
N THR A 80 -6.68 2.21 8.50
CA THR A 80 -6.81 3.66 8.25
C THR A 80 -8.25 4.10 8.04
N GLY A 81 -9.19 3.16 7.97
CA GLY A 81 -10.61 3.44 7.81
C GLY A 81 -11.39 2.16 7.55
N ALA A 82 -12.69 2.32 7.33
CA ALA A 82 -13.58 1.23 6.96
C ALA A 82 -14.58 1.67 5.89
N LEU A 83 -15.03 0.73 5.08
CA LEU A 83 -16.04 0.92 4.05
C LEU A 83 -17.42 1.16 4.70
N ILE A 84 -18.15 2.20 4.27
CA ILE A 84 -19.39 2.62 4.95
C ILE A 84 -20.64 2.65 4.06
N MET A 85 -20.48 2.46 2.75
CA MET A 85 -21.60 2.49 1.81
C MET A 85 -21.35 1.42 0.76
N GLY A 86 -22.30 0.50 0.59
CA GLY A 86 -22.22 -0.59 -0.39
C GLY A 86 -23.51 -0.72 -1.20
N SER A 87 -23.61 -1.75 -2.04
CA SER A 87 -24.83 -2.08 -2.79
C SER A 87 -26.08 -2.21 -1.90
N PHE A 88 -27.22 -1.67 -2.33
CA PHE A 88 -28.47 -1.76 -1.57
C PHE A 88 -29.19 -3.10 -1.68
N ASN A 89 -28.78 -3.99 -2.59
CA ASN A 89 -29.51 -5.23 -2.86
C ASN A 89 -28.63 -6.45 -3.19
N VAL A 90 -27.31 -6.28 -3.27
CA VAL A 90 -26.36 -7.38 -3.40
C VAL A 90 -25.56 -7.48 -2.12
N TYR A 91 -25.62 -8.66 -1.51
CA TYR A 91 -24.98 -8.94 -0.23
C TYR A 91 -23.99 -10.10 -0.39
N ILE A 92 -22.89 -10.03 0.36
CA ILE A 92 -21.90 -11.10 0.49
C ILE A 92 -21.72 -11.34 1.99
N ASN A 93 -22.08 -12.55 2.44
CA ASN A 93 -22.15 -12.90 3.86
C ASN A 93 -22.96 -11.86 4.67
N ASP A 94 -24.18 -11.57 4.22
CA ASP A 94 -25.13 -10.65 4.87
C ASP A 94 -24.66 -9.19 5.01
N ARG A 95 -23.57 -8.83 4.34
CA ARG A 95 -23.04 -7.46 4.30
C ARG A 95 -23.09 -6.94 2.87
N ASN A 96 -23.41 -5.66 2.69
CA ASN A 96 -23.54 -5.05 1.37
C ASN A 96 -22.24 -5.24 0.58
N ALA A 97 -22.35 -5.68 -0.66
CA ALA A 97 -21.20 -5.88 -1.53
C ALA A 97 -20.68 -4.54 -2.06
N MET A 98 -19.37 -4.44 -2.28
CA MET A 98 -18.69 -3.18 -2.59
C MET A 98 -18.39 -3.01 -4.09
N ARG A 99 -18.49 -1.78 -4.58
CA ARG A 99 -18.39 -1.41 -6.00
C ARG A 99 -17.38 -0.29 -6.22
N ALA A 100 -16.49 -0.48 -7.17
CA ALA A 100 -15.57 0.58 -7.60
C ALA A 100 -16.33 1.69 -8.34
N GLY A 101 -15.93 2.94 -8.08
CA GLY A 101 -16.51 4.13 -8.70
C GLY A 101 -17.87 4.55 -8.15
N GLU A 102 -18.32 3.93 -7.06
CA GLU A 102 -19.60 4.30 -6.41
C GLU A 102 -19.51 4.27 -4.89
N ASP A 103 -18.90 3.22 -4.33
CA ASP A 103 -18.89 2.98 -2.89
C ASP A 103 -17.65 3.59 -2.20
N ILE A 104 -17.75 3.87 -0.89
CA ILE A 104 -16.80 4.74 -0.16
C ILE A 104 -16.40 4.18 1.21
N SER A 105 -15.24 4.63 1.72
CA SER A 105 -14.94 4.67 3.16
C SER A 105 -15.36 6.01 3.77
N SER A 106 -15.53 6.07 5.09
CA SER A 106 -15.86 7.33 5.79
C SER A 106 -14.73 8.35 5.73
N SER A 107 -13.49 7.84 5.77
CA SER A 107 -12.25 8.60 5.91
C SER A 107 -11.07 7.71 5.58
N CYS A 108 -9.89 8.33 5.50
CA CYS A 108 -8.61 7.62 5.58
C CYS A 108 -7.64 8.39 6.49
N THR A 109 -7.24 7.75 7.59
CA THR A 109 -6.29 8.27 8.59
C THR A 109 -4.86 7.79 8.31
N GLY A 110 -4.48 7.73 7.03
CA GLY A 110 -3.12 7.42 6.62
C GLY A 110 -2.08 8.39 7.20
N LEU A 111 -0.83 7.95 7.26
CA LEU A 111 0.28 8.81 7.70
C LEU A 111 0.47 9.98 6.72
N PRO A 112 1.04 11.13 7.16
CA PRO A 112 1.24 12.31 6.31
C PRO A 112 2.03 12.05 5.02
N MET A 113 2.85 11.00 4.99
CA MET A 113 3.62 10.60 3.82
C MET A 113 2.75 9.92 2.75
N ASN A 114 1.65 9.26 3.14
CA ASN A 114 0.72 8.62 2.21
C ASN A 114 -0.17 9.67 1.53
N HIS A 115 -0.71 10.58 2.33
CA HIS A 115 -1.44 11.77 1.92
C HIS A 115 -1.68 12.65 3.17
N PRO A 116 -2.01 13.95 3.01
CA PRO A 116 -2.53 14.75 4.11
C PRO A 116 -3.76 14.09 4.74
N ILE A 117 -4.10 14.45 5.98
CA ILE A 117 -5.30 13.91 6.66
C ILE A 117 -6.51 14.04 5.73
N TRP A 118 -7.20 12.93 5.47
CA TRP A 118 -8.37 12.90 4.62
C TRP A 118 -9.63 12.63 5.46
N PRO A 119 -10.24 13.68 6.05
CA PRO A 119 -11.38 13.54 6.95
C PRO A 119 -12.72 13.41 6.21
N PHE A 120 -12.69 13.16 4.89
CA PHE A 120 -13.87 13.08 4.03
C PHE A 120 -13.98 11.69 3.43
N PRO A 121 -15.16 11.32 2.89
CA PRO A 121 -15.34 10.05 2.21
C PRO A 121 -14.33 9.80 1.10
N VAL A 122 -13.83 8.55 1.05
CA VAL A 122 -12.84 8.14 0.05
C VAL A 122 -13.45 7.09 -0.86
N LEU A 123 -13.43 7.34 -2.16
CA LEU A 123 -13.99 6.47 -3.19
C LEU A 123 -13.12 5.23 -3.44
N ILE A 124 -13.75 4.07 -3.62
CA ILE A 124 -13.09 2.90 -4.19
C ILE A 124 -12.80 3.17 -5.66
N ALA A 125 -11.53 3.15 -6.04
CA ALA A 125 -11.09 3.45 -7.41
C ALA A 125 -10.98 2.19 -8.28
N GLU A 126 -10.83 1.00 -7.69
CA GLU A 126 -10.52 -0.21 -8.43
C GLU A 126 -11.43 -1.39 -8.12
N GLY A 127 -11.65 -2.23 -9.12
CA GLY A 127 -12.45 -3.45 -8.99
C GLY A 127 -12.16 -4.46 -10.10
N SER A 128 -13.02 -5.48 -10.21
CA SER A 128 -12.93 -6.48 -11.26
C SER A 128 -13.33 -5.94 -12.62
N ALA A 129 -12.51 -6.20 -13.64
CA ALA A 129 -12.83 -5.89 -15.03
C ALA A 129 -13.93 -6.80 -15.62
N THR A 130 -14.27 -7.92 -14.95
CA THR A 130 -15.17 -8.94 -15.51
C THR A 130 -16.37 -9.26 -14.61
N VAL A 131 -16.32 -8.89 -13.33
CA VAL A 131 -17.41 -9.12 -12.38
C VAL A 131 -18.00 -7.78 -11.98
N PHE A 132 -19.32 -7.64 -12.17
CA PHE A 132 -20.04 -6.40 -11.95
C PHE A 132 -21.14 -6.59 -10.90
N ILE A 133 -21.30 -5.61 -10.02
CA ILE A 133 -22.38 -5.53 -9.02
C ILE A 133 -23.14 -4.24 -9.31
N ASN A 134 -24.44 -4.35 -9.59
CA ASN A 134 -25.28 -3.24 -10.06
C ASN A 134 -24.67 -2.46 -11.25
N GLY A 135 -23.99 -3.15 -12.16
CA GLY A 135 -23.36 -2.54 -13.33
C GLY A 135 -22.02 -1.84 -13.07
N LYS A 136 -21.47 -1.92 -11.86
CA LYS A 136 -20.15 -1.38 -11.50
C LYS A 136 -19.13 -2.49 -11.24
N PRO A 137 -17.83 -2.29 -11.51
CA PRO A 137 -16.79 -3.25 -11.17
C PRO A 137 -16.84 -3.65 -9.69
N ALA A 138 -16.85 -4.94 -9.42
CA ALA A 138 -16.93 -5.44 -8.05
C ALA A 138 -15.59 -5.26 -7.32
N ALA A 139 -15.62 -4.61 -6.16
CA ALA A 139 -14.43 -4.38 -5.35
C ALA A 139 -14.08 -5.62 -4.52
N ARG A 140 -12.79 -5.80 -4.24
CA ARG A 140 -12.24 -7.00 -3.59
C ARG A 140 -10.99 -6.63 -2.80
N LEU A 141 -10.44 -7.60 -2.09
CA LEU A 141 -9.18 -7.45 -1.37
C LEU A 141 -8.11 -6.83 -2.30
N HIS A 142 -7.39 -5.86 -1.76
CA HIS A 142 -6.38 -5.05 -2.44
C HIS A 142 -6.88 -4.08 -3.54
N SER A 143 -8.18 -4.00 -3.83
CA SER A 143 -8.73 -2.89 -4.62
C SER A 143 -8.31 -1.56 -3.99
N LYS A 144 -7.74 -0.66 -4.80
CA LYS A 144 -7.31 0.66 -4.32
C LYS A 144 -8.48 1.62 -4.17
N MET A 145 -8.34 2.47 -3.17
CA MET A 145 -9.09 3.70 -2.94
C MET A 145 -8.41 4.86 -3.69
N VAL A 146 -9.09 5.97 -3.92
CA VAL A 146 -8.49 7.14 -4.60
C VAL A 146 -7.27 7.75 -3.87
N CYS A 147 -7.05 7.45 -2.58
CA CYS A 147 -5.85 7.87 -1.83
C CYS A 147 -4.64 6.95 -1.99
N GLY A 148 -4.77 5.82 -2.68
CA GLY A 148 -3.75 4.77 -2.68
C GLY A 148 -3.86 3.76 -1.54
N ALA A 149 -4.71 4.00 -0.53
CA ALA A 149 -5.09 2.96 0.43
C ALA A 149 -5.75 1.79 -0.32
N HIS A 150 -5.69 0.59 0.25
CA HIS A 150 -6.32 -0.58 -0.34
C HIS A 150 -7.26 -1.27 0.64
N ILE A 151 -8.20 -2.04 0.11
CA ILE A 151 -9.10 -2.86 0.93
C ILE A 151 -8.29 -3.98 1.61
N LYS A 152 -8.21 -3.93 2.94
CA LYS A 152 -7.37 -4.76 3.80
C LYS A 152 -8.04 -6.06 4.23
N THR A 153 -9.37 -6.05 4.42
CA THR A 153 -10.14 -7.24 4.80
C THR A 153 -11.23 -7.55 3.78
N GLY A 154 -11.68 -8.80 3.76
CA GLY A 154 -12.65 -9.27 2.77
C GLY A 154 -13.44 -10.47 3.27
N SER A 155 -14.28 -11.04 2.40
CA SER A 155 -15.02 -12.26 2.67
C SER A 155 -14.09 -13.46 2.92
N PRO A 156 -14.37 -14.30 3.92
CA PRO A 156 -13.57 -15.51 4.18
C PRO A 156 -13.80 -16.63 3.18
N ASN A 157 -14.89 -16.57 2.38
CA ASN A 157 -15.32 -17.70 1.55
C ASN A 157 -15.90 -17.30 0.19
N THR A 158 -16.04 -16.02 -0.11
CA THR A 158 -16.51 -15.52 -1.41
C THR A 158 -15.39 -14.76 -2.09
N PHE A 159 -15.04 -15.19 -3.30
CA PHE A 159 -13.91 -14.65 -4.05
C PHE A 159 -14.37 -14.10 -5.40
N ILE A 160 -13.83 -12.96 -5.80
CA ILE A 160 -14.11 -12.27 -7.07
C ILE A 160 -12.85 -12.30 -7.92
N GLY A 161 -12.95 -12.94 -9.09
CA GLY A 161 -11.85 -13.05 -10.05
C GLY A 161 -11.81 -11.93 -11.08
N GLY A 162 -10.92 -12.11 -12.06
CA GLY A 162 -10.75 -11.22 -13.21
C GLY A 162 -9.68 -10.15 -13.02
N PRO A 163 -9.16 -9.56 -14.11
CA PRO A 163 -8.22 -8.43 -14.06
C PRO A 163 -8.71 -7.28 -13.19
N THR A 164 -7.79 -6.45 -12.69
CA THR A 164 -8.16 -5.18 -12.04
C THR A 164 -8.37 -4.11 -13.09
N VAL A 165 -9.42 -3.31 -12.92
CA VAL A 165 -9.65 -2.08 -13.67
C VAL A 165 -9.77 -0.91 -12.70
N SER A 166 -9.11 0.20 -13.04
CA SER A 166 -9.21 1.46 -12.31
C SER A 166 -10.26 2.34 -13.00
N VAL A 167 -11.29 2.74 -12.26
CA VAL A 167 -12.38 3.61 -12.72
C VAL A 167 -12.28 5.04 -12.18
N ALA A 168 -11.28 5.31 -11.35
CA ALA A 168 -10.90 6.63 -10.88
C ALA A 168 -9.38 6.71 -10.74
N PHE A 169 -8.85 7.93 -10.67
CA PHE A 169 -7.43 8.16 -10.40
C PHE A 169 -7.06 7.69 -8.99
N VAL A 170 -5.91 7.02 -8.87
CA VAL A 170 -5.35 6.54 -7.61
C VAL A 170 -4.08 7.32 -7.30
N LEU A 171 -4.09 8.10 -6.22
CA LEU A 171 -2.89 8.74 -5.68
C LEU A 171 -2.04 7.72 -4.91
N ASP A 172 -1.43 6.76 -5.61
CA ASP A 172 -0.66 5.68 -4.97
C ASP A 172 0.80 6.08 -4.73
N LEU A 173 1.06 7.01 -3.81
CA LEU A 173 2.42 7.47 -3.50
C LEU A 173 3.33 6.31 -3.08
N GLU A 174 2.81 5.36 -2.30
CA GLU A 174 3.55 4.16 -1.89
C GLU A 174 3.90 3.30 -3.12
N GLY A 175 2.92 2.99 -3.97
CA GLY A 175 3.14 2.24 -5.20
C GLY A 175 4.13 2.91 -6.15
N TRP A 176 4.01 4.23 -6.37
CA TRP A 176 4.93 4.98 -7.23
C TRP A 176 6.36 4.98 -6.70
N MET A 177 6.51 5.08 -5.38
CA MET A 177 7.81 5.01 -4.74
C MET A 177 8.42 3.62 -4.88
N HIS A 178 7.64 2.55 -4.68
CA HIS A 178 8.10 1.18 -4.90
C HIS A 178 8.55 0.95 -6.33
N SER A 179 7.72 1.29 -7.32
CA SER A 179 8.08 1.15 -8.73
C SER A 179 9.29 2.01 -9.10
N GLY A 180 9.38 3.23 -8.55
CA GLY A 180 10.54 4.10 -8.74
C GLY A 180 11.83 3.49 -8.21
N LEU A 181 11.81 2.92 -7.00
CA LEU A 181 12.97 2.23 -6.43
C LEU A 181 13.34 0.97 -7.20
N GLU A 182 12.37 0.15 -7.62
CA GLU A 182 12.62 -1.05 -8.43
C GLU A 182 13.29 -0.72 -9.78
N VAL A 183 12.97 0.43 -10.37
CA VAL A 183 13.64 0.92 -11.58
C VAL A 183 15.07 1.39 -11.29
N LEU A 184 15.33 1.89 -10.07
CA LEU A 184 16.64 2.42 -9.67
C LEU A 184 17.60 1.37 -9.10
N GLY A 185 17.12 0.20 -8.64
CA GLY A 185 17.94 -0.95 -8.25
C GLY A 185 17.49 -1.63 -6.96
#